data_AF-A0A952PK72-F1
#
_entry.id   AF-A0A952PK72-F1
#
_cell.length_a   1.000
_cell.length_b   1.000
_cell.length_c   1.000
_cell.angle_alpha   90.00
_cell.angle_beta   90.00
_cell.angle_gamma   90.00
#
_symmetry.space_group_name_H-M   'P 1'
#
loop_
_entity.id
_entity.type
_entity.pdbx_description
1 polymer ?
#
loop_
_entity_poly.entity_id
_entity_poly.type
_entity_poly.pdbx_seq_one_letter_code
_entity_poly.pdbx_strand_id
1 'polypeptide(L)'
;MKVLIGGVDFSGAKTVPNDTWLVTGFLESDGLHIKSVKNTGSHALAKELDHLKELSCIAMDFPFSMPIEFLKFLARKLEKDEFQEWQQAAEPLVFMSFEQFKQYVDEYEIVALRYTDSKSLRVAKSPLNTGNPSMIQMTFYGMRMLATLNPEKYAVLPFQEDKRGNVGTSVIECYPRELLYILSLPDSGYKMKDKKNHDKAHAVRKEIIDGLLHLRDAHGQKYEDCPRLHIDNAMKGALLASDHTIDALVACYGAALYHSKPKLFNDPWDSDNENMLLEGWIYAPRNLMPAKEEAKLTVKAKK
;
A
#
# COMPACT_ATOMS: atom_id res chain seq x y z
N MET A 1 0.28 6.71 -24.67
CA MET A 1 -0.65 5.64 -24.24
C MET A 1 -1.33 6.14 -22.98
N LYS A 2 -2.64 5.97 -22.87
CA LYS A 2 -3.43 6.39 -21.72
C LYS A 2 -3.74 5.15 -20.88
N VAL A 3 -3.40 5.18 -19.61
CA VAL A 3 -3.50 4.01 -18.72
C VAL A 3 -4.25 4.39 -17.45
N LEU A 4 -5.20 3.58 -17.01
CA LEU A 4 -5.91 3.83 -15.75
C LEU A 4 -5.10 3.25 -14.57
N ILE A 5 -4.89 4.08 -13.56
CA ILE A 5 -4.15 3.76 -12.33
C ILE A 5 -5.07 3.96 -11.12
N GLY A 6 -4.89 3.14 -10.09
CA GLY A 6 -5.64 3.20 -8.84
C GLY A 6 -4.74 3.29 -7.60
N GLY A 7 -5.29 3.88 -6.54
CA GLY A 7 -4.71 3.87 -5.20
C GLY A 7 -5.80 3.72 -4.15
N VAL A 8 -5.54 2.91 -3.14
CA VAL A 8 -6.50 2.59 -2.09
C VAL A 8 -5.90 2.88 -0.73
N ASP A 9 -6.65 3.61 0.10
CA ASP A 9 -6.52 3.55 1.55
C ASP A 9 -7.56 2.56 2.07
N PHE A 10 -7.12 1.45 2.66
CA PHE A 10 -8.01 0.36 3.03
C PHE A 10 -8.35 0.39 4.52
N SER A 11 -9.64 0.34 4.85
CA SER A 11 -10.10 0.25 6.23
C SER A 11 -10.65 -1.13 6.54
N GLY A 12 -10.12 -1.76 7.59
CA GLY A 12 -10.64 -3.00 8.16
C GLY A 12 -11.80 -2.81 9.14
N ALA A 13 -12.32 -1.59 9.30
CA ALA A 13 -13.37 -1.32 10.28
C ALA A 13 -14.66 -2.10 9.98
N LYS A 14 -15.28 -2.63 11.05
CA LYS A 14 -16.47 -3.52 10.98
C LYS A 14 -17.73 -2.84 10.43
N THR A 15 -17.88 -1.53 10.64
CA THR A 15 -19.05 -0.75 10.19
C THR A 15 -18.95 -0.43 8.71
N VAL A 16 -19.95 -0.82 7.92
CA VAL A 16 -20.00 -0.53 6.48
C VAL A 16 -21.06 0.53 6.16
N PRO A 17 -20.81 1.47 5.22
CA PRO A 17 -19.52 1.72 4.55
C PRO A 17 -18.47 2.26 5.55
N ASN A 18 -17.26 1.70 5.50
CA ASN A 18 -16.11 2.22 6.26
C ASN A 18 -15.30 3.19 5.40
N ASP A 19 -14.30 3.84 5.99
CA ASP A 19 -13.39 4.77 5.31
C ASP A 19 -12.35 4.06 4.43
N THR A 20 -12.80 3.14 3.56
CA THR A 20 -11.97 2.65 2.45
C THR A 20 -12.17 3.56 1.25
N TRP A 21 -11.11 4.21 0.82
CA TRP A 21 -11.14 5.21 -0.25
C TRP A 21 -10.36 4.72 -1.47
N LEU A 22 -10.95 4.92 -2.65
CA LEU A 22 -10.35 4.63 -3.94
C LEU A 22 -10.13 5.95 -4.69
N VAL A 23 -8.88 6.21 -5.05
CA VAL A 23 -8.50 7.27 -5.97
C VAL A 23 -8.11 6.62 -7.29
N THR A 24 -8.62 7.14 -8.41
CA THR A 24 -8.19 6.71 -9.75
C THR A 24 -7.75 7.89 -10.59
N GLY A 25 -6.81 7.64 -11.49
CA GLY A 25 -6.32 8.65 -12.42
C GLY A 25 -5.83 8.03 -13.72
N PHE A 26 -5.76 8.84 -14.76
CA PHE A 26 -5.18 8.44 -16.03
C PHE A 26 -3.72 8.86 -16.09
N LEU A 27 -2.83 7.90 -16.28
CA LEU A 27 -1.43 8.15 -16.60
C LEU A 27 -1.29 8.33 -18.11
N GLU A 28 -0.88 9.52 -18.50
CA GLU A 28 -0.65 9.95 -19.88
C GLU A 28 0.81 10.42 -20.05
N SER A 29 1.19 10.85 -21.25
CA SER A 29 2.58 11.24 -21.54
C SER A 29 3.08 12.44 -20.74
N ASP A 30 2.15 13.30 -20.30
CA ASP A 30 2.45 14.53 -19.56
C ASP A 30 2.29 14.38 -18.04
N GLY A 31 1.74 13.25 -17.54
CA GLY A 31 1.57 13.01 -16.11
C GLY A 31 0.38 12.14 -15.73
N LEU A 32 0.12 12.07 -14.43
CA LEU A 32 -1.03 11.42 -13.81
C LEU A 32 -2.14 12.44 -13.59
N HIS A 33 -3.28 12.26 -14.26
CA HIS A 33 -4.48 13.09 -14.15
C HIS A 33 -5.50 12.41 -13.25
N ILE A 34 -5.73 12.96 -12.05
CA ILE A 34 -6.71 12.41 -11.11
C ILE A 34 -8.12 12.57 -11.66
N LYS A 35 -8.85 11.45 -11.72
CA LYS A 35 -10.18 11.35 -12.34
C LYS A 35 -11.28 11.20 -11.30
N SER A 36 -11.02 10.47 -10.23
CA SER A 36 -12.05 10.13 -9.24
C SER A 36 -11.44 9.95 -7.85
N VAL A 37 -12.20 10.37 -6.85
CA VAL A 37 -11.95 10.19 -5.42
C VAL A 37 -13.25 9.70 -4.80
N LYS A 38 -13.30 8.43 -4.35
CA LYS A 38 -14.55 7.79 -3.93
C LYS A 38 -14.37 7.01 -2.64
N ASN A 39 -15.23 7.30 -1.65
CA ASN A 39 -15.42 6.39 -0.53
C ASN A 39 -16.18 5.17 -1.05
N THR A 40 -15.48 4.05 -1.13
CA THR A 40 -16.00 2.80 -1.69
C THR A 40 -16.47 1.86 -0.59
N GLY A 41 -15.81 1.92 0.58
CA GLY A 41 -15.98 0.92 1.62
C GLY A 41 -15.36 -0.43 1.24
N SER A 42 -14.72 -1.09 2.21
CA SER A 42 -13.99 -2.34 1.99
C SER A 42 -14.85 -3.44 1.33
N HIS A 43 -16.10 -3.57 1.77
CA HIS A 43 -17.08 -4.54 1.29
C HIS A 43 -17.42 -4.44 -0.21
N ALA A 44 -17.28 -3.26 -0.82
CA ALA A 44 -17.62 -3.04 -2.23
C ALA A 44 -16.37 -2.90 -3.12
N LEU A 45 -15.17 -2.87 -2.53
CA LEU A 45 -13.94 -2.57 -3.26
C LEU A 45 -13.67 -3.54 -4.40
N ALA A 46 -13.69 -4.85 -4.17
CA ALA A 46 -13.43 -5.85 -5.21
C ALA A 46 -14.38 -5.69 -6.42
N LYS A 47 -15.68 -5.50 -6.15
CA LYS A 47 -16.70 -5.24 -7.18
C LYS A 47 -16.44 -3.94 -7.94
N GLU A 48 -16.06 -2.87 -7.22
CA GLU A 48 -15.71 -1.59 -7.85
C GLU A 48 -14.52 -1.74 -8.79
N LEU A 49 -13.49 -2.48 -8.37
CA LEU A 49 -12.31 -2.75 -9.20
C LEU A 49 -12.68 -3.54 -10.45
N ASP A 50 -13.58 -4.52 -10.36
CA ASP A 50 -14.05 -5.29 -11.52
C ASP A 50 -14.71 -4.41 -12.59
N HIS A 51 -15.41 -3.36 -12.17
CA HIS A 51 -16.00 -2.37 -13.09
C HIS A 51 -14.95 -1.50 -13.80
N LEU A 52 -13.73 -1.40 -13.28
CA LEU A 52 -12.61 -0.69 -13.91
C LEU A 52 -11.88 -1.61 -14.90
N LYS A 53 -12.40 -1.74 -16.12
CA LYS A 53 -11.88 -2.68 -17.15
C LYS A 53 -10.46 -2.37 -17.62
N GLU A 54 -10.06 -1.10 -17.62
CA GLU A 54 -8.78 -0.63 -18.16
C GLU A 54 -7.73 -0.36 -17.07
N LEU A 55 -8.00 -0.78 -15.83
CA LEU A 55 -7.08 -0.59 -14.71
C LEU A 55 -5.80 -1.39 -14.96
N SER A 56 -4.64 -0.75 -14.99
CA SER A 56 -3.37 -1.44 -15.23
C SER A 56 -2.51 -1.65 -14.00
N CYS A 57 -2.63 -0.76 -13.02
CA CYS A 57 -1.93 -0.91 -11.75
C CYS A 57 -2.75 -0.29 -10.62
N ILE A 58 -2.76 -0.94 -9.47
CA ILE A 58 -3.36 -0.42 -8.25
C ILE A 58 -2.45 -0.68 -7.06
N ALA A 59 -2.21 0.36 -6.27
CA ALA A 59 -1.52 0.26 -5.00
C ALA A 59 -2.52 0.32 -3.84
N MET A 60 -2.27 -0.45 -2.79
CA MET A 60 -3.17 -0.51 -1.63
C MET A 60 -2.40 -0.33 -0.32
N ASP A 61 -2.90 0.54 0.56
CA ASP A 61 -2.35 0.80 1.91
C ASP A 61 -2.91 -0.18 2.94
N PHE A 62 -2.38 -1.40 2.91
CA PHE A 62 -2.47 -2.37 4.01
C PHE A 62 -1.46 -3.51 3.78
N PRO A 63 -1.02 -4.21 4.84
CA PRO A 63 -0.17 -5.39 4.68
C PRO A 63 -0.85 -6.53 3.92
N PHE A 64 -0.22 -7.02 2.86
CA PHE A 64 -0.78 -8.11 2.05
C PHE A 64 -0.65 -9.49 2.71
N SER A 65 0.14 -9.60 3.77
CA SER A 65 0.27 -10.83 4.54
C SER A 65 0.81 -10.56 5.95
N MET A 66 1.23 -11.62 6.63
CA MET A 66 1.69 -11.66 8.01
C MET A 66 3.13 -12.19 8.08
N PRO A 67 3.85 -11.99 9.20
CA PRO A 67 5.17 -12.56 9.41
C PRO A 67 5.18 -14.09 9.31
N ILE A 68 6.26 -14.66 8.75
CA ILE A 68 6.40 -16.08 8.48
C ILE A 68 6.26 -16.93 9.75
N GLU A 69 6.78 -16.44 10.87
CA GLU A 69 6.71 -17.16 12.15
C GLU A 69 5.27 -17.23 12.69
N PHE A 70 4.44 -16.22 12.39
CA PHE A 70 3.01 -16.29 12.67
C PHE A 70 2.28 -17.20 11.69
N LEU A 71 2.66 -17.20 10.41
CA LEU A 71 2.09 -18.12 9.42
C LEU A 71 2.34 -19.59 9.78
N LYS A 72 3.53 -19.93 10.28
CA LYS A 72 3.85 -21.27 10.82
C LYS A 72 3.02 -21.60 12.05
N PHE A 73 2.86 -20.66 12.97
CA PHE A 73 2.00 -20.82 14.14
C PHE A 73 0.54 -21.06 13.72
N LEU A 74 0.02 -20.27 12.79
CA LEU A 74 -1.34 -20.38 12.27
C LEU A 74 -1.57 -21.73 11.58
N ALA A 75 -0.65 -22.21 10.75
CA ALA A 75 -0.74 -23.52 10.12
C ALA A 75 -0.89 -24.64 11.16
N ARG A 76 -0.08 -24.62 12.23
CA ARG A 76 -0.18 -25.58 13.34
C ARG A 76 -1.52 -25.50 14.07
N LYS A 77 -2.02 -24.28 14.33
CA LYS A 77 -3.34 -24.06 14.97
C LYS A 77 -4.50 -24.57 14.12
N LEU A 78 -4.33 -24.57 12.81
CA LEU A 78 -5.30 -25.06 11.85
C LEU A 78 -5.09 -26.54 11.48
N GLU A 79 -4.13 -27.22 12.13
CA GLU A 79 -3.77 -28.62 11.83
C GLU A 79 -3.44 -28.84 10.35
N LYS A 80 -2.72 -27.88 9.75
CA LYS A 80 -2.23 -27.91 8.36
C LYS A 80 -0.72 -28.02 8.31
N ASP A 81 -0.21 -28.52 7.19
CA ASP A 81 1.20 -28.37 6.82
C ASP A 81 1.59 -26.89 6.73
N GLU A 82 2.88 -26.59 6.87
CA GLU A 82 3.37 -25.22 6.73
C GLU A 82 3.05 -24.68 5.32
N PHE A 83 2.48 -23.48 5.26
CA PHE A 83 2.11 -22.85 4.00
C PHE A 83 3.35 -22.63 3.13
N GLN A 84 3.26 -23.09 1.88
CA GLN A 84 4.30 -22.90 0.86
C GLN A 84 3.95 -21.74 -0.08
N GLU A 85 2.66 -21.47 -0.26
CA GLU A 85 2.15 -20.42 -1.14
C GLU A 85 1.22 -19.46 -0.38
N TRP A 86 1.24 -18.17 -0.74
CA TRP A 86 0.41 -17.16 -0.06
C TRP A 86 -1.09 -17.51 -0.09
N GLN A 87 -1.57 -18.09 -1.19
CA GLN A 87 -2.98 -18.49 -1.32
C GLN A 87 -3.41 -19.51 -0.26
N GLN A 88 -2.50 -20.41 0.16
CA GLN A 88 -2.77 -21.40 1.21
C GLN A 88 -2.93 -20.75 2.59
N ALA A 89 -2.26 -19.62 2.82
CA ALA A 89 -2.43 -18.82 4.03
C ALA A 89 -3.68 -17.93 3.99
N ALA A 90 -4.04 -17.42 2.80
CA ALA A 90 -5.21 -16.54 2.63
C ALA A 90 -6.54 -17.31 2.66
N GLU A 91 -6.60 -18.51 2.09
CA GLU A 91 -7.82 -19.32 1.98
C GLU A 91 -8.50 -19.60 3.35
N PRO A 92 -7.80 -20.05 4.41
CA PRO A 92 -8.41 -20.23 5.72
C PRO A 92 -9.07 -18.96 6.27
N LEU A 93 -8.51 -17.78 5.98
CA LEU A 93 -9.06 -16.51 6.45
C LEU A 93 -10.41 -16.21 5.81
N VAL A 94 -10.66 -16.68 4.58
CA VAL A 94 -11.94 -16.49 3.89
C VAL A 94 -13.10 -17.13 4.66
N PHE A 95 -12.84 -18.28 5.28
CA PHE A 95 -13.82 -19.08 6.02
C PHE A 95 -13.80 -18.85 7.54
N MET A 96 -12.78 -18.14 8.04
CA MET A 96 -12.62 -17.81 9.46
C MET A 96 -13.37 -16.51 9.83
N SER A 97 -13.84 -16.41 11.07
CA SER A 97 -14.31 -15.13 11.61
C SER A 97 -13.12 -14.26 12.04
N PHE A 98 -13.31 -12.94 12.08
CA PHE A 98 -12.27 -12.05 12.60
C PHE A 98 -11.99 -12.34 14.09
N GLU A 99 -13.03 -12.67 14.86
CA GLU A 99 -12.92 -12.99 16.28
C GLU A 99 -12.04 -14.23 16.52
N GLN A 100 -12.18 -15.28 15.71
CA GLN A 100 -11.32 -16.47 15.77
C GLN A 100 -9.88 -16.13 15.35
N PHE A 101 -9.70 -15.38 14.26
CA PHE A 101 -8.37 -14.94 13.84
C PHE A 101 -7.67 -14.13 14.93
N LYS A 102 -8.41 -13.22 15.57
CA LYS A 102 -7.90 -12.39 16.67
C LYS A 102 -7.49 -13.20 17.89
N GLN A 103 -8.19 -14.29 18.21
CA GLN A 103 -7.77 -15.23 19.26
C GLN A 103 -6.40 -15.82 18.96
N TYR A 104 -6.14 -16.25 17.72
CA TYR A 104 -4.81 -16.75 17.34
C TYR A 104 -3.73 -15.67 17.39
N VAL A 105 -4.03 -14.44 16.99
CA VAL A 105 -3.09 -13.31 17.16
C VAL A 105 -2.78 -13.04 18.63
N ASP A 106 -3.78 -13.10 19.50
CA ASP A 106 -3.60 -12.92 20.95
C ASP A 106 -2.81 -14.07 21.59
N GLU A 107 -3.05 -15.31 21.17
CA GLU A 107 -2.31 -16.49 21.64
C GLU A 107 -0.84 -16.51 21.18
N TYR A 108 -0.52 -15.88 20.05
CA TYR A 108 0.85 -15.84 19.54
C TYR A 108 1.75 -14.92 20.36
N GLU A 109 1.20 -13.86 20.98
CA GLU A 109 1.85 -12.88 21.87
C GLU A 109 3.11 -12.15 21.31
N ILE A 110 3.57 -12.48 20.10
CA ILE A 110 4.78 -11.94 19.47
C ILE A 110 4.39 -10.94 18.38
N VAL A 111 4.88 -9.70 18.52
CA VAL A 111 4.71 -8.65 17.49
C VAL A 111 5.89 -8.71 16.50
N ALA A 112 5.93 -9.76 15.68
CA ALA A 112 6.97 -9.94 14.67
C ALA A 112 6.78 -8.98 13.48
N LEU A 113 7.88 -8.52 12.89
CA LEU A 113 7.88 -7.80 11.62
C LEU A 113 8.02 -8.80 10.47
N ARG A 114 7.39 -8.51 9.32
CA ARG A 114 7.79 -9.16 8.07
C ARG A 114 9.17 -8.67 7.66
N TYR A 115 9.84 -9.42 6.79
CA TYR A 115 11.10 -8.99 6.21
C TYR A 115 11.00 -7.59 5.60
N THR A 116 10.00 -7.34 4.75
CA THR A 116 9.82 -6.03 4.12
C THR A 116 9.60 -4.89 5.12
N ASP A 117 8.86 -5.13 6.21
CA ASP A 117 8.58 -4.11 7.23
C ASP A 117 9.86 -3.62 7.91
N SER A 118 10.79 -4.55 8.13
CA SER A 118 12.10 -4.28 8.74
C SER A 118 13.05 -3.53 7.82
N LYS A 119 12.84 -3.62 6.50
CA LYS A 119 13.66 -2.94 5.50
C LYS A 119 13.18 -1.53 5.23
N SER A 120 11.91 -1.21 5.50
CA SER A 120 11.35 0.13 5.30
C SER A 120 12.18 1.22 5.98
N LEU A 121 12.42 2.33 5.28
CA LEU A 121 13.19 3.47 5.82
C LEU A 121 12.50 4.08 7.03
N ARG A 122 11.17 4.14 6.96
CA ARG A 122 10.29 4.28 8.11
C ARG A 122 9.86 2.88 8.48
N VAL A 123 10.49 2.29 9.51
CA VAL A 123 10.16 0.94 9.98
C VAL A 123 8.64 0.80 10.04
N ALA A 124 8.12 -0.09 9.19
CA ALA A 124 6.69 -0.27 9.07
C ALA A 124 6.16 -0.95 10.34
N LYS A 125 4.88 -0.76 10.62
CA LYS A 125 4.27 -1.45 11.76
C LYS A 125 4.00 -2.90 11.37
N SER A 126 4.26 -3.81 12.30
CA SER A 126 3.85 -5.21 12.16
C SER A 126 2.36 -5.31 11.79
N PRO A 127 1.99 -6.24 10.89
CA PRO A 127 0.60 -6.62 10.64
C PRO A 127 -0.11 -7.13 11.90
N LEU A 128 0.65 -7.63 12.88
CA LEU A 128 0.19 -8.17 14.16
C LEU A 128 0.24 -7.14 15.30
N ASN A 129 0.37 -5.84 14.99
CA ASN A 129 0.51 -4.80 16.00
C ASN A 129 -0.78 -4.64 16.83
N THR A 130 -0.81 -5.26 18.01
CA THR A 130 -1.93 -5.21 18.97
C THR A 130 -2.16 -3.81 19.56
N GLY A 131 -1.13 -2.96 19.58
CA GLY A 131 -1.26 -1.54 19.94
C GLY A 131 -1.98 -0.69 18.89
N ASN A 132 -2.22 -1.24 17.69
CA ASN A 132 -3.08 -0.65 16.67
C ASN A 132 -4.10 -1.68 16.18
N PRO A 133 -5.24 -1.86 16.88
CA PRO A 133 -6.23 -2.89 16.54
C PRO A 133 -6.74 -2.82 15.10
N SER A 134 -6.73 -1.63 14.48
CA SER A 134 -7.11 -1.47 13.08
C SER A 134 -6.14 -2.17 12.11
N MET A 135 -4.86 -2.30 12.45
CA MET A 135 -3.87 -2.96 11.57
C MET A 135 -4.15 -4.46 11.42
N ILE A 136 -4.50 -5.13 12.53
CA ILE A 136 -4.85 -6.56 12.52
C ILE A 136 -6.13 -6.77 11.70
N GLN A 137 -7.13 -5.90 11.87
CA GLN A 137 -8.36 -5.92 11.09
C GLN A 137 -8.11 -5.66 9.60
N MET A 138 -7.32 -4.64 9.27
CA MET A 138 -6.96 -4.29 7.89
C MET A 138 -6.25 -5.45 7.20
N THR A 139 -5.27 -6.07 7.87
CA THR A 139 -4.55 -7.22 7.33
C THR A 139 -5.51 -8.39 7.07
N PHE A 140 -6.33 -8.75 8.07
CA PHE A 140 -7.29 -9.86 7.93
C PHE A 140 -8.28 -9.65 6.78
N TYR A 141 -9.00 -8.53 6.77
CA TYR A 141 -10.02 -8.27 5.74
C TYR A 141 -9.39 -7.94 4.38
N GLY A 142 -8.21 -7.33 4.36
CA GLY A 142 -7.46 -7.02 3.16
C GLY A 142 -6.99 -8.29 2.45
N MET A 143 -6.37 -9.22 3.17
CA MET A 143 -5.99 -10.54 2.63
C MET A 143 -7.18 -11.29 2.04
N ARG A 144 -8.32 -11.29 2.75
CA ARG A 144 -9.56 -11.91 2.24
C ARG A 144 -10.04 -11.24 0.96
N MET A 145 -10.02 -9.91 0.90
CA MET A 145 -10.41 -9.16 -0.30
C MET A 145 -9.49 -9.49 -1.48
N LEU A 146 -8.17 -9.51 -1.28
CA LEU A 146 -7.20 -9.92 -2.30
C LEU A 146 -7.47 -11.34 -2.82
N ALA A 147 -7.77 -12.29 -1.93
CA ALA A 147 -8.09 -13.67 -2.30
C ALA A 147 -9.39 -13.80 -3.12
N THR A 148 -10.26 -12.78 -3.13
CA THR A 148 -11.50 -12.76 -3.94
C THR A 148 -11.34 -12.09 -5.30
N LEU A 149 -10.19 -11.46 -5.60
CA LEU A 149 -9.97 -10.82 -6.89
C LEU A 149 -9.90 -11.87 -8.01
N ASN A 150 -10.42 -11.51 -9.19
CA ASN A 150 -10.38 -12.40 -10.35
C ASN A 150 -8.92 -12.64 -10.82
N PRO A 151 -8.39 -13.88 -10.71
CA PRO A 151 -6.99 -14.17 -11.02
C PRO A 151 -6.64 -14.07 -12.51
N GLU A 152 -7.63 -13.95 -13.40
CA GLU A 152 -7.42 -13.70 -14.84
C GLU A 152 -7.24 -12.21 -15.14
N LYS A 153 -7.60 -11.33 -14.20
CA LYS A 153 -7.53 -9.87 -14.35
C LYS A 153 -6.45 -9.25 -13.47
N TYR A 154 -6.26 -9.79 -12.27
CA TYR A 154 -5.37 -9.23 -11.26
C TYR A 154 -4.20 -10.17 -10.96
N ALA A 155 -3.01 -9.59 -10.86
CA ALA A 155 -1.82 -10.23 -10.29
C ALA A 155 -1.46 -9.53 -9.00
N VAL A 156 -1.60 -10.22 -7.86
CA VAL A 156 -1.19 -9.74 -6.54
C VAL A 156 0.31 -10.02 -6.37
N LEU A 157 1.12 -8.97 -6.43
CA LEU A 157 2.57 -9.10 -6.41
C LEU A 157 3.12 -9.03 -4.96
N PRO A 158 4.18 -9.78 -4.64
CA PRO A 158 4.97 -10.66 -5.52
C PRO A 158 4.41 -12.08 -5.68
N PHE A 159 3.31 -12.43 -5.00
CA PHE A 159 2.79 -13.80 -4.93
C PHE A 159 2.41 -14.42 -6.28
N GLN A 160 2.10 -13.58 -7.27
CA GLN A 160 1.65 -13.98 -8.60
C GLN A 160 2.52 -13.32 -9.68
N GLU A 161 3.84 -13.29 -9.47
CA GLU A 161 4.78 -12.66 -10.40
C GLU A 161 4.74 -13.29 -11.80
N ASP A 162 4.51 -14.61 -11.90
CA ASP A 162 4.34 -15.34 -13.15
C ASP A 162 3.21 -14.79 -14.03
N LYS A 163 2.23 -14.11 -13.40
CA LYS A 163 1.11 -13.46 -14.07
C LYS A 163 1.40 -11.99 -14.43
N ARG A 164 2.48 -11.39 -13.94
CA ARG A 164 2.82 -9.98 -14.21
C ARG A 164 2.97 -9.75 -15.72
N GLY A 165 2.32 -8.71 -16.23
CA GLY A 165 2.35 -8.38 -17.66
C GLY A 165 1.50 -9.29 -18.57
N ASN A 166 1.18 -10.50 -18.12
CA ASN A 166 0.21 -11.40 -18.77
C ASN A 166 -1.24 -11.00 -18.42
N VAL A 167 -1.47 -10.59 -17.18
CA VAL A 167 -2.77 -10.05 -16.75
C VAL A 167 -2.82 -8.53 -16.89
N GLY A 168 -4.05 -8.01 -17.03
CA GLY A 168 -4.30 -6.61 -17.26
C GLY A 168 -3.95 -5.69 -16.09
N THR A 169 -4.03 -6.16 -14.83
CA THR A 169 -3.84 -5.31 -13.64
C THR A 169 -2.82 -5.87 -12.63
N SER A 170 -1.77 -5.11 -12.32
CA SER A 170 -0.88 -5.39 -11.17
C SER A 170 -1.47 -4.81 -9.88
N VAL A 171 -1.44 -5.58 -8.79
CA VAL A 171 -1.84 -5.15 -7.45
C VAL A 171 -0.61 -5.18 -6.55
N ILE A 172 -0.25 -4.01 -6.00
CA ILE A 172 0.96 -3.85 -5.17
C ILE A 172 0.63 -3.29 -3.79
N GLU A 173 1.37 -3.75 -2.78
CA GLU A 173 1.31 -3.16 -1.45
C GLU A 173 2.11 -1.84 -1.45
N CYS A 174 1.49 -0.78 -0.94
CA CYS A 174 2.11 0.53 -0.78
C CYS A 174 2.09 0.95 0.68
N TYR A 175 3.17 1.59 1.13
CA TYR A 175 3.18 2.26 2.42
C TYR A 175 3.30 3.78 2.22
N PRO A 176 2.17 4.53 2.24
CA PRO A 176 2.15 5.96 1.90
C PRO A 176 3.14 6.82 2.68
N ARG A 177 3.35 6.50 3.97
CA ARG A 177 4.33 7.22 4.79
C ARG A 177 5.76 7.05 4.30
N GLU A 178 6.13 5.85 3.86
CA GLU A 178 7.46 5.61 3.29
C GLU A 178 7.61 6.32 1.93
N LEU A 179 6.57 6.28 1.09
CA LEU A 179 6.57 6.99 -0.19
C LEU A 179 6.72 8.51 0.01
N LEU A 180 5.92 9.13 0.88
CA LEU A 180 6.02 10.56 1.22
C LEU A 180 7.43 10.92 1.71
N TYR A 181 7.98 10.08 2.60
CA TYR A 181 9.33 10.28 3.12
C TYR A 181 10.40 10.25 2.02
N ILE A 182 10.35 9.27 1.11
CA ILE A 182 11.28 9.17 -0.03
C ILE A 182 11.18 10.39 -0.93
N LEU A 183 9.96 10.87 -1.19
CA LEU A 183 9.70 12.07 -1.98
C LEU A 183 10.05 13.37 -1.26
N SER A 184 10.55 13.30 -0.02
CA SER A 184 10.87 14.46 0.83
C SER A 184 9.66 15.35 1.11
N LEU A 185 8.48 14.73 1.25
CA LEU A 185 7.22 15.35 1.62
C LEU A 185 6.85 15.04 3.08
N PRO A 186 5.93 15.80 3.71
CA PRO A 186 5.46 15.49 5.06
C PRO A 186 4.88 14.08 5.15
N ASP A 187 5.44 13.24 6.03
CA ASP A 187 5.03 11.84 6.25
C ASP A 187 4.26 11.62 7.56
N SER A 188 3.89 12.71 8.24
CA SER A 188 3.17 12.71 9.51
C SER A 188 2.41 14.02 9.73
N GLY A 189 1.48 14.03 10.70
CA GLY A 189 0.74 15.24 11.09
C GLY A 189 -0.47 15.59 10.21
N TYR A 190 -0.69 14.89 9.10
CA TYR A 190 -1.86 15.08 8.22
C TYR A 190 -3.10 14.29 8.66
N LYS A 191 -2.94 13.27 9.52
CA LYS A 191 -4.05 12.49 10.10
C LYS A 191 -4.70 13.24 11.26
N MET A 192 -6.03 13.34 11.25
CA MET A 192 -6.77 13.99 12.32
C MET A 192 -6.78 13.12 13.58
N LYS A 193 -6.19 13.61 14.67
CA LYS A 193 -6.24 12.93 15.99
C LYS A 193 -7.32 13.49 16.91
N ASP A 194 -7.65 14.77 16.74
CA ASP A 194 -8.72 15.46 17.47
C ASP A 194 -9.20 16.69 16.67
N LYS A 195 -10.34 17.27 17.08
CA LYS A 195 -10.91 18.46 16.41
C LYS A 195 -10.03 19.71 16.53
N LYS A 196 -9.15 19.80 17.55
CA LYS A 196 -8.33 20.99 17.80
C LYS A 196 -7.20 21.14 16.77
N ASN A 197 -6.76 20.04 16.18
CA ASN A 197 -5.69 20.00 15.19
C ASN A 197 -6.19 19.98 13.73
N HIS A 198 -7.48 20.22 13.49
CA HIS A 198 -8.09 20.14 12.16
C HIS A 198 -7.37 21.02 11.12
N ASP A 199 -7.16 22.30 11.43
CA ASP A 199 -6.58 23.26 10.48
C ASP A 199 -5.11 22.97 10.20
N LYS A 200 -4.38 22.49 11.22
CA LYS A 200 -2.99 22.04 11.07
C LYS A 200 -2.90 20.81 10.18
N ALA A 201 -3.75 19.80 10.43
CA ALA A 201 -3.79 18.61 9.60
C ALA A 201 -4.19 18.96 8.16
N HIS A 202 -5.18 19.82 7.97
CA HIS A 202 -5.58 20.33 6.65
C HIS A 202 -4.44 21.07 5.94
N ALA A 203 -3.67 21.90 6.65
CA ALA A 203 -2.50 22.57 6.08
C ALA A 203 -1.42 21.57 5.63
N VAL A 204 -1.14 20.52 6.40
CA VAL A 204 -0.19 19.47 6.00
C VAL A 204 -0.72 18.68 4.79
N ARG A 205 -2.02 18.38 4.73
CA ARG A 205 -2.61 17.74 3.54
C ARG A 205 -2.45 18.60 2.28
N LYS A 206 -2.62 19.91 2.42
CA LYS A 206 -2.36 20.87 1.33
C LYS A 206 -0.88 20.87 0.94
N GLU A 207 0.04 20.87 1.89
CA GLU A 207 1.48 20.79 1.63
C GLU A 207 1.86 19.50 0.88
N ILE A 208 1.28 18.36 1.24
CA ILE A 208 1.48 17.09 0.50
C ILE A 208 1.00 17.20 -0.95
N ILE A 209 -0.22 17.71 -1.18
CA ILE A 209 -0.77 17.85 -2.53
C ILE A 209 0.08 18.84 -3.34
N ASP A 210 0.35 20.03 -2.80
CA ASP A 210 1.14 21.05 -3.48
C ASP A 210 2.57 20.56 -3.76
N GLY A 211 3.15 19.79 -2.83
CA GLY A 211 4.45 19.15 -3.00
C GLY A 211 4.46 18.10 -4.12
N LEU A 212 3.41 17.28 -4.24
CA LEU A 212 3.28 16.34 -5.37
C LEU A 212 3.05 17.05 -6.72
N LEU A 213 2.26 18.13 -6.74
CA LEU A 213 2.01 18.94 -7.95
C LEU A 213 3.31 19.56 -8.48
N HIS A 214 4.19 20.02 -7.57
CA HIS A 214 5.41 20.74 -7.92
C HIS A 214 6.70 19.92 -7.73
N LEU A 215 6.56 18.61 -7.52
CA LEU A 215 7.68 17.72 -7.16
C LEU A 215 8.86 17.84 -8.13
N ARG A 216 8.58 17.80 -9.43
CA ARG A 216 9.60 17.91 -10.48
C ARG A 216 10.21 19.31 -10.54
N ASP A 217 9.37 20.33 -10.44
CA ASP A 217 9.79 21.72 -10.65
C ASP A 217 10.66 22.21 -9.49
N ALA A 218 10.40 21.74 -8.27
CA ALA A 218 11.14 22.12 -7.06
C ALA A 218 12.49 21.42 -6.87
N HIS A 219 12.71 20.27 -7.51
CA HIS A 219 13.86 19.40 -7.23
C HIS A 219 14.68 18.98 -8.46
N GLY A 220 14.42 19.58 -9.62
CA GLY A 220 15.23 19.41 -10.83
C GLY A 220 15.31 17.96 -11.30
N GLN A 221 16.53 17.51 -11.66
CA GLN A 221 16.77 16.17 -12.22
C GLN A 221 16.42 15.02 -11.25
N LYS A 222 16.41 15.25 -9.93
CA LYS A 222 16.22 14.18 -8.94
C LYS A 222 14.91 13.41 -9.13
N TYR A 223 13.83 14.12 -9.45
CA TYR A 223 12.50 13.55 -9.63
C TYR A 223 12.05 13.63 -11.10
N GLU A 224 12.99 13.66 -12.05
CA GLU A 224 12.65 13.82 -13.47
C GLU A 224 11.78 12.68 -14.01
N ASP A 225 12.01 11.47 -13.48
CA ASP A 225 11.27 10.26 -13.81
C ASP A 225 9.91 10.16 -13.08
N CYS A 226 9.64 11.02 -12.10
CA CYS A 226 8.36 11.04 -11.43
C CYS A 226 7.27 11.64 -12.33
N PRO A 227 6.04 11.07 -12.37
CA PRO A 227 4.96 11.65 -13.15
C PRO A 227 4.57 13.02 -12.58
N ARG A 228 4.27 14.00 -13.45
CA ARG A 228 3.60 15.23 -13.00
C ARG A 228 2.21 14.86 -12.50
N LEU A 229 1.78 15.45 -11.41
CA LEU A 229 0.42 15.26 -10.91
C LEU A 229 -0.47 16.39 -11.43
N HIS A 230 -1.63 16.03 -11.96
CA HIS A 230 -2.65 16.96 -12.45
C HIS A 230 -3.95 16.69 -11.71
N ILE A 231 -4.50 17.73 -11.06
CA ILE A 231 -5.72 17.64 -10.24
C ILE A 231 -6.56 18.89 -10.53
N ASP A 232 -7.83 18.71 -10.88
CA ASP A 232 -8.76 19.83 -10.97
C ASP A 232 -9.21 20.33 -9.58
N ASN A 233 -9.87 21.49 -9.53
CA ASN A 233 -10.30 22.08 -8.26
C ASN A 233 -11.31 21.24 -7.49
N ALA A 234 -12.16 20.48 -8.18
CA ALA A 234 -13.18 19.64 -7.54
C ALA A 234 -12.53 18.43 -6.87
N MET A 235 -11.62 17.74 -7.57
CA MET A 235 -10.83 16.63 -7.05
C MET A 235 -9.91 17.09 -5.92
N LYS A 236 -9.29 18.27 -6.03
CA LYS A 236 -8.48 18.84 -4.95
C LYS A 236 -9.29 19.07 -3.69
N GLY A 237 -10.53 19.58 -3.82
CA GLY A 237 -11.46 19.72 -2.69
C GLY A 237 -11.80 18.39 -2.04
N ALA A 238 -12.10 17.36 -2.85
CA ALA A 238 -12.39 16.01 -2.35
C ALA A 238 -11.19 15.38 -1.61
N LEU A 239 -9.97 15.54 -2.15
CA LEU A 239 -8.74 15.03 -1.55
C LEU A 239 -8.40 15.70 -0.21
N LEU A 240 -8.70 16.98 -0.07
CA LEU A 240 -8.46 17.75 1.17
C LEU A 240 -9.50 17.47 2.25
N ALA A 241 -10.61 16.79 1.93
CA ALA A 241 -11.69 16.56 2.89
C ALA A 241 -11.32 15.53 3.96
N SER A 242 -10.54 14.49 3.62
CA SER A 242 -10.15 13.42 4.54
C SER A 242 -8.63 13.19 4.55
N ASP A 243 -8.08 12.54 5.57
CA ASP A 243 -6.71 12.02 5.55
C ASP A 243 -6.62 10.68 4.80
N HIS A 244 -7.70 9.89 4.82
CA HIS A 244 -7.83 8.65 4.05
C HIS A 244 -7.70 8.87 2.54
N THR A 245 -8.23 9.99 2.04
CA THR A 245 -8.09 10.39 0.63
C THR A 245 -6.66 10.75 0.26
N ILE A 246 -5.84 11.21 1.21
CA ILE A 246 -4.43 11.51 0.98
C ILE A 246 -3.62 10.21 0.88
N ASP A 247 -3.85 9.25 1.77
CA ASP A 247 -3.18 7.94 1.67
C ASP A 247 -3.55 7.22 0.37
N ALA A 248 -4.83 7.27 -0.04
CA ALA A 248 -5.27 6.74 -1.34
C ALA A 248 -4.65 7.47 -2.55
N LEU A 249 -4.51 8.79 -2.49
CA LEU A 249 -3.83 9.57 -3.53
C LEU A 249 -2.35 9.20 -3.64
N VAL A 250 -1.67 9.11 -2.50
CA VAL A 250 -0.24 8.76 -2.44
C VAL A 250 -0.03 7.35 -2.96
N ALA A 251 -0.90 6.40 -2.60
CA ALA A 251 -0.90 5.07 -3.19
C ALA A 251 -1.09 5.13 -4.72
N CYS A 252 -2.05 5.92 -5.22
CA CYS A 252 -2.30 6.07 -6.66
C CYS A 252 -1.07 6.63 -7.40
N TYR A 253 -0.40 7.62 -6.78
CA TYR A 253 0.86 8.17 -7.29
C TYR A 253 1.98 7.12 -7.30
N GLY A 254 2.10 6.32 -6.24
CA GLY A 254 3.03 5.20 -6.14
C GLY A 254 2.80 4.14 -7.23
N ALA A 255 1.55 3.77 -7.49
CA ALA A 255 1.18 2.86 -8.58
C ALA A 255 1.54 3.44 -9.95
N ALA A 256 1.33 4.73 -10.19
CA ALA A 256 1.70 5.38 -11.45
C ALA A 256 3.22 5.38 -11.66
N LEU A 257 3.98 5.64 -10.60
CA LEU A 257 5.44 5.61 -10.62
C LEU A 257 5.95 4.17 -10.86
N TYR A 258 5.40 3.18 -10.15
CA TYR A 258 5.76 1.77 -10.36
C TYR A 258 5.47 1.30 -11.77
N HIS A 259 4.30 1.64 -12.31
CA HIS A 259 3.90 1.27 -13.66
C HIS A 259 4.80 1.91 -14.73
N SER A 260 5.13 3.19 -14.61
CA SER A 260 5.93 3.91 -15.63
C SER A 260 7.44 3.69 -15.49
N LYS A 261 7.93 3.50 -14.26
CA LYS A 261 9.35 3.49 -13.90
C LYS A 261 9.64 2.42 -12.85
N PRO A 262 9.39 1.12 -13.14
CA PRO A 262 9.57 0.05 -12.17
C PRO A 262 11.01 -0.06 -11.64
N LYS A 263 12.02 0.37 -12.43
CA LYS A 263 13.44 0.41 -12.04
C LYS A 263 13.75 1.33 -10.85
N LEU A 264 12.83 2.22 -10.47
CA LEU A 264 13.00 3.04 -9.27
C LEU A 264 12.72 2.26 -7.98
N PHE A 265 12.06 1.11 -8.10
CA PHE A 265 11.68 0.24 -7.00
C PHE A 265 12.66 -0.92 -6.91
N ASN A 266 12.90 -1.39 -5.68
CA ASN A 266 13.62 -2.63 -5.49
C ASN A 266 12.74 -3.79 -5.95
N ASP A 267 13.32 -4.67 -6.75
CA ASP A 267 12.66 -5.90 -7.15
C ASP A 267 12.63 -6.85 -5.93
N PRO A 268 11.46 -7.37 -5.50
CA PRO A 268 11.42 -8.39 -4.45
C PRO A 268 12.25 -9.63 -4.78
N TRP A 269 12.44 -9.94 -6.08
CA TRP A 269 13.21 -11.10 -6.53
C TRP A 269 14.72 -10.90 -6.49
N ASP A 270 15.18 -9.67 -6.34
CA ASP A 270 16.60 -9.36 -6.08
C ASP A 270 16.97 -9.56 -4.59
N SER A 271 16.00 -9.91 -3.74
CA SER A 271 16.23 -10.18 -2.32
C SER A 271 16.59 -11.65 -2.10
N ASP A 272 17.65 -11.91 -1.33
CA ASP A 272 18.05 -13.27 -0.88
C ASP A 272 17.07 -13.92 0.13
N ASN A 273 15.85 -13.38 0.28
CA ASN A 273 14.87 -13.82 1.26
C ASN A 273 13.57 -14.25 0.59
N GLU A 274 13.42 -15.56 0.43
CA GLU A 274 12.24 -16.20 -0.18
C GLU A 274 10.96 -16.01 0.65
N ASN A 275 11.05 -15.60 1.92
CA ASN A 275 9.86 -15.32 2.74
C ASN A 275 8.97 -14.24 2.11
N MET A 276 9.50 -13.40 1.21
CA MET A 276 8.69 -12.41 0.48
C MET A 276 7.51 -13.04 -0.29
N LEU A 277 7.62 -14.32 -0.69
CA LEU A 277 6.56 -15.09 -1.36
C LEU A 277 5.39 -15.45 -0.44
N LEU A 278 5.57 -15.33 0.88
CA LEU A 278 4.55 -15.58 1.89
C LEU A 278 4.18 -14.32 2.68
N GLU A 279 5.15 -13.45 2.93
CA GLU A 279 4.99 -12.23 3.73
C GLU A 279 4.57 -11.01 2.89
N GLY A 280 4.86 -11.00 1.59
CA GLY A 280 4.63 -9.87 0.69
C GLY A 280 5.77 -8.86 0.68
N TRP A 281 5.55 -7.73 -0.02
CA TRP A 281 6.58 -6.73 -0.29
C TRP A 281 6.01 -5.32 -0.33
N ILE A 282 6.60 -4.39 0.41
CA ILE A 282 6.27 -2.96 0.33
C ILE A 282 6.98 -2.36 -0.87
N TYR A 283 6.22 -1.97 -1.90
CA TYR A 283 6.76 -1.34 -3.09
C TYR A 283 7.03 0.14 -2.84
N ALA A 284 8.30 0.47 -2.62
CA ALA A 284 8.78 1.84 -2.41
C ALA A 284 9.89 2.22 -3.41
N PRO A 285 9.90 3.44 -3.97
CA PRO A 285 10.84 3.85 -5.02
C PRO A 285 12.19 4.29 -4.44
N ARG A 286 12.93 3.37 -3.81
CA ARG A 286 14.14 3.68 -3.03
C ARG A 286 15.25 4.35 -3.82
N ASN A 287 15.30 4.15 -5.13
CA ASN A 287 16.33 4.78 -5.97
C ASN A 287 16.13 6.30 -6.12
N LEU A 288 15.03 6.86 -5.59
CA LEU A 288 14.78 8.31 -5.50
C LEU A 288 15.29 8.95 -4.19
N MET A 289 15.98 8.20 -3.35
CA MET A 289 16.36 8.65 -2.01
C MET A 289 17.24 9.91 -2.01
N PRO A 290 17.16 10.76 -0.95
CA PRO A 290 18.14 11.81 -0.72
C PRO A 290 19.53 11.22 -0.40
N ALA A 291 20.59 11.69 -1.07
CA ALA A 291 21.98 11.23 -0.89
C ALA A 291 22.51 11.23 0.57
N LYS A 292 21.90 12.02 1.48
CA LYS A 292 22.27 12.07 2.90
C LYS A 292 21.79 10.86 3.72
N GLU A 293 20.81 10.11 3.24
CA GLU A 293 20.28 8.89 3.88
C GLU A 293 21.05 7.63 3.43
N GLU A 294 21.45 7.55 2.16
CA GLU A 294 22.32 6.48 1.64
C GLU A 294 23.59 6.33 2.47
N ALA A 295 24.27 7.45 2.76
CA ALA A 295 25.50 7.47 3.54
C ALA A 295 25.34 6.95 4.98
N LYS A 296 24.15 7.05 5.59
CA LYS A 296 23.89 6.52 6.94
C LYS A 296 23.62 5.02 6.92
N LEU A 297 23.03 4.50 5.84
CA LEU A 297 22.79 3.07 5.67
C LEU A 297 24.08 2.31 5.35
N THR A 298 24.98 2.89 4.55
CA THR A 298 26.28 2.26 4.24
C THR A 298 27.19 2.13 5.47
N VAL A 299 27.07 3.04 6.45
CA VAL A 299 27.85 3.00 7.69
C VAL A 299 27.32 1.95 8.68
N LYS A 300 26.01 1.67 8.66
CA LYS A 300 25.41 0.61 9.50
C LYS A 300 25.63 -0.80 8.96
N ALA A 301 25.77 -0.98 7.64
CA ALA A 301 26.06 -2.29 7.05
C ALA A 301 27.54 -2.72 7.17
N LYS A 302 28.43 -1.82 7.61
CA LYS A 302 29.87 -2.07 7.82
C LYS A 302 30.26 -2.21 9.30
N LYS A 303 29.28 -2.29 10.20
CA LYS A 303 29.46 -2.56 11.63
C LYS A 303 28.63 -3.78 12.01
#